data_AF-A0A9P9Y0D4-F1
#
_entry.id   AF-A0A9P9Y0D4-F1
#
_cell.length_a   1.000
_cell.length_b   1.000
_cell.length_c   1.000
_cell.angle_alpha   90.00
_cell.angle_beta   90.00
_cell.angle_gamma   90.00
#
_symmetry.space_group_name_H-M   'P 1'
#
loop_
_entity.id
_entity.type
_entity.pdbx_description
1 polymer ?
#
loop_
_entity_poly.entity_id
_entity_poly.type
_entity_poly.pdbx_seq_one_letter_code
_entity_poly.pdbx_strand_id
1 'polypeptide(L)'
;MPSHLNFITGNANKLREVKFVLDPAGIEVRSQSIDIEEVQGTIEEVTKSKCKKAAETVNGPVLVEDTALCYKALGDLPGPYIKWFMAAVGHDGLNNLLAAYEDKSAEAVCTFGYCEGWDAVFEYNGKTFAEMEKAEKSAISHRGIALKKLQEWFNEENTTLN
;
A
#
# COMPACT_ATOMS: atom_id res chain seq x y z
N MET A 1 -3.74 -16.20 -1.89
CA MET A 1 -3.33 -15.11 -2.80
C MET A 1 -4.58 -14.55 -3.46
N PRO A 2 -4.72 -13.24 -3.57
CA PRO A 2 -5.91 -12.63 -4.17
C PRO A 2 -5.99 -12.94 -5.67
N SER A 3 -7.21 -13.13 -6.19
CA SER A 3 -7.42 -13.35 -7.64
C SER A 3 -7.23 -12.08 -8.46
N HIS A 4 -7.32 -10.91 -7.82
CA HIS A 4 -7.10 -9.61 -8.44
C HIS A 4 -6.35 -8.68 -7.47
N LEU A 5 -5.55 -7.77 -8.02
CA LEU A 5 -4.73 -6.81 -7.29
C LEU A 5 -4.93 -5.42 -7.86
N ASN A 6 -5.28 -4.44 -7.01
CA ASN A 6 -5.44 -3.06 -7.44
C ASN A 6 -4.09 -2.33 -7.33
N PHE A 7 -3.44 -2.08 -8.46
CA PHE A 7 -2.22 -1.31 -8.53
C PHE A 7 -2.52 0.18 -8.64
N ILE A 8 -2.11 0.95 -7.63
CA ILE A 8 -2.42 2.37 -7.53
C ILE A 8 -1.35 3.18 -8.25
N THR A 9 -1.64 3.48 -9.51
CA THR A 9 -0.72 4.22 -10.37
C THR A 9 -1.47 4.91 -11.50
N GLY A 10 -1.00 6.09 -11.88
CA GLY A 10 -1.36 6.75 -13.14
C GLY A 10 -0.37 6.48 -14.27
N ASN A 11 0.73 5.74 -14.01
CA ASN A 11 1.79 5.52 -14.98
C ASN A 11 1.58 4.20 -15.76
N ALA A 12 1.27 4.33 -17.05
CA ALA A 12 1.02 3.19 -17.94
C ALA A 12 2.22 2.25 -18.13
N ASN A 13 3.46 2.77 -18.03
CA ASN A 13 4.66 1.94 -18.13
C ASN A 13 4.85 1.09 -16.86
N LYS A 14 4.70 1.68 -15.67
CA LYS A 14 4.70 0.93 -14.40
C LYS A 14 3.66 -0.17 -14.40
N LEU A 15 2.44 0.14 -14.87
CA LEU A 15 1.37 -0.87 -14.98
C LEU A 15 1.77 -2.02 -15.91
N ARG A 16 2.40 -1.73 -17.06
CA ARG A 16 2.84 -2.74 -18.01
C ARG A 16 3.89 -3.66 -17.37
N GLU A 17 4.85 -3.10 -16.66
CA GLU A 17 5.91 -3.84 -15.97
C GLU A 17 5.33 -4.73 -14.86
N VAL A 18 4.49 -4.18 -13.98
CA VAL A 18 3.86 -4.94 -12.89
C VAL A 18 2.98 -6.07 -13.45
N LYS A 19 2.21 -5.80 -14.51
CA LYS A 19 1.43 -6.86 -15.20
C LYS A 19 2.33 -7.96 -15.71
N PHE A 20 3.40 -7.61 -16.42
CA PHE A 20 4.33 -8.60 -16.98
C PHE A 20 4.95 -9.48 -15.89
N VAL A 21 5.33 -8.90 -14.74
CA VAL A 21 5.94 -9.62 -13.63
C VAL A 21 4.93 -10.54 -12.91
N LEU A 22 3.68 -10.11 -12.75
CA LEU A 22 2.66 -10.83 -11.97
C LEU A 22 1.78 -11.79 -12.81
N ASP A 23 1.78 -11.66 -14.14
CA ASP A 23 0.99 -12.53 -15.04
C ASP A 23 1.27 -14.04 -14.83
N PRO A 24 2.53 -14.51 -14.66
CA PRO A 24 2.80 -15.92 -14.40
C PRO A 24 2.21 -16.46 -13.09
N ALA A 25 1.86 -15.58 -12.14
CA ALA A 25 1.22 -15.95 -10.89
C ALA A 25 -0.31 -16.07 -11.00
N GLY A 26 -0.90 -15.76 -12.17
CA GLY A 26 -2.35 -15.79 -12.39
C GLY A 26 -3.12 -14.70 -11.65
N ILE A 27 -2.44 -13.60 -11.29
CA ILE A 27 -3.04 -12.47 -10.57
C ILE A 27 -3.50 -11.41 -11.57
N GLU A 28 -4.81 -11.10 -11.59
CA GLU A 28 -5.33 -10.02 -12.43
C GLU A 28 -4.95 -8.65 -11.86
N VAL A 29 -4.00 -7.95 -12.48
CA VAL A 29 -3.61 -6.60 -12.06
C VAL A 29 -4.54 -5.54 -12.69
N ARG A 30 -5.28 -4.83 -11.85
CA ARG A 30 -6.14 -3.71 -12.22
C ARG A 30 -5.47 -2.40 -11.84
N SER A 31 -5.45 -1.43 -12.74
CA SER A 31 -4.91 -0.09 -12.41
C SER A 31 -6.03 0.81 -11.91
N GLN A 32 -5.75 1.54 -10.84
CA GLN A 32 -6.59 2.63 -10.37
C GLN A 32 -5.72 3.87 -10.13
N SER A 33 -6.17 5.01 -10.65
CA SER A 33 -5.56 6.30 -10.32
C SER A 33 -6.42 6.94 -9.24
N ILE A 34 -5.92 6.91 -8.00
CA ILE A 34 -6.58 7.50 -6.84
C ILE A 34 -5.71 8.68 -6.40
N ASP A 35 -6.35 9.81 -6.15
CA ASP A 35 -5.67 10.95 -5.54
C ASP A 35 -5.48 10.67 -4.04
N ILE A 36 -4.24 10.38 -3.65
CA ILE A 36 -3.86 10.07 -2.28
C ILE A 36 -2.83 11.09 -1.85
N GLU A 37 -3.14 11.81 -0.79
CA GLU A 37 -2.21 12.74 -0.17
C GLU A 37 -0.99 12.00 0.38
N GLU A 38 0.18 12.29 -0.19
CA GLU A 38 1.48 11.75 0.23
C GLU A 38 2.00 12.54 1.44
N VAL A 39 2.35 11.82 2.51
CA VAL A 39 2.97 12.42 3.69
C VAL A 39 4.43 12.77 3.40
N GLN A 40 5.04 13.58 4.26
CA GLN A 40 6.49 13.79 4.24
C GLN A 40 7.14 12.85 5.24
N GLY A 41 8.31 12.30 4.88
CA GLY A 41 9.00 11.29 5.69
C GLY A 41 10.02 10.52 4.87
N THR A 42 10.44 9.36 5.38
CA THR A 42 11.26 8.41 4.61
C THR A 42 10.44 7.76 3.48
N ILE A 43 11.11 7.14 2.51
CA ILE A 43 10.42 6.44 1.42
C ILE A 43 9.49 5.33 1.95
N GLU A 44 9.88 4.66 3.04
CA GLU A 44 9.07 3.64 3.70
C GLU A 44 7.83 4.22 4.36
N GLU A 45 7.94 5.37 5.05
CA GLU A 45 6.81 6.04 5.69
C GLU A 45 5.81 6.56 4.66
N VAL A 46 6.31 7.15 3.57
CA VAL A 46 5.51 7.58 2.41
C VAL A 46 4.76 6.39 1.82
N THR A 47 5.48 5.31 1.49
CA THR A 47 4.90 4.11 0.88
C THR A 47 3.87 3.46 1.80
N LYS A 48 4.16 3.34 3.10
CA LYS A 48 3.25 2.76 4.09
C LYS A 48 1.96 3.57 4.22
N SER A 49 2.08 4.89 4.33
CA SER A 49 0.93 5.79 4.41
C SER A 49 0.06 5.72 3.15
N LYS A 50 0.69 5.75 1.97
CA LYS A 50 0.02 5.61 0.67
C LYS A 50 -0.71 4.28 0.55
N CYS A 51 -0.04 3.18 0.92
CA CYS A 51 -0.63 1.83 0.91
C CYS A 51 -1.85 1.73 1.82
N LYS A 52 -1.75 2.28 3.04
CA LYS A 52 -2.85 2.31 4.01
C LYS A 52 -4.07 3.08 3.46
N LYS A 53 -3.86 4.33 3.02
CA LYS A 53 -4.94 5.18 2.46
C LYS A 53 -5.55 4.57 1.20
N ALA A 54 -4.73 3.92 0.36
CA ALA A 54 -5.19 3.19 -0.81
C ALA A 54 -6.11 2.02 -0.43
N ALA A 55 -5.71 1.20 0.54
CA ALA A 55 -6.51 0.04 0.98
C ALA A 55 -7.86 0.47 1.57
N GLU A 56 -7.88 1.56 2.34
CA GLU A 56 -9.09 2.19 2.86
C GLU A 56 -10.04 2.63 1.74
N THR A 57 -9.50 3.24 0.68
CA THR A 57 -10.30 3.77 -0.43
C THR A 57 -10.81 2.66 -1.37
N VAL A 58 -9.94 1.73 -1.76
CA VAL A 58 -10.22 0.69 -2.75
C VAL A 58 -11.16 -0.36 -2.21
N ASN A 59 -11.14 -0.54 -0.89
CA ASN A 59 -11.85 -1.61 -0.25
C ASN A 59 -11.49 -2.99 -0.83
N GLY A 60 -10.18 -3.26 -0.95
CA GLY A 60 -9.64 -4.58 -1.25
C GLY A 60 -8.09 -4.64 -1.27
N PRO A 61 -7.50 -5.69 -1.87
CA PRO A 61 -6.06 -5.82 -2.02
C PRO A 61 -5.48 -4.70 -2.90
N VAL A 62 -4.45 -4.03 -2.40
CA VAL A 62 -3.77 -2.94 -3.08
C VAL A 62 -2.27 -3.17 -3.16
N LEU A 63 -1.69 -2.69 -4.25
CA LEU A 63 -0.26 -2.52 -4.44
C LEU A 63 0.00 -1.05 -4.74
N VAL A 64 0.94 -0.44 -4.04
CA VAL A 64 1.46 0.90 -4.31
C VAL A 64 2.95 0.79 -4.59
N GLU A 65 3.49 1.79 -5.28
CA GLU A 65 4.91 1.88 -5.60
C GLU A 65 5.35 3.33 -5.48
N ASP A 66 6.43 3.55 -4.74
CA ASP A 66 7.12 4.85 -4.66
C ASP A 66 8.59 4.71 -5.05
N THR A 67 9.13 5.78 -5.61
CA THR A 67 10.50 5.82 -6.12
C THR A 67 11.23 7.01 -5.51
N ALA A 68 12.43 6.78 -5.00
CA ALA A 68 13.32 7.81 -4.47
C ALA A 68 14.64 7.86 -5.26
N LEU A 69 15.24 9.06 -5.32
CA LEU A 69 16.61 9.25 -5.78
C LEU A 69 17.43 9.83 -4.63
N CYS A 70 18.40 9.06 -4.16
CA CYS A 70 19.11 9.32 -2.92
C CYS A 70 20.57 9.69 -3.22
N TYR A 71 20.92 10.97 -3.09
CA TYR A 71 22.31 11.41 -3.22
C TYR A 71 23.02 11.30 -1.87
N LYS A 72 24.12 10.53 -1.82
CA LYS A 72 24.83 10.28 -0.55
C LYS A 72 25.41 11.56 0.05
N ALA A 73 25.92 12.45 -0.80
CA ALA A 73 26.41 13.76 -0.40
C ALA A 73 25.33 14.70 0.20
N LEU A 74 24.05 14.46 -0.08
CA LEU A 74 22.93 15.27 0.43
C LEU A 74 22.14 14.56 1.53
N GLY A 75 22.69 13.50 2.15
CA GLY A 75 21.97 12.71 3.15
C GLY A 75 20.71 12.07 2.58
N ASP A 76 20.83 11.47 1.38
CA ASP A 76 19.78 10.78 0.62
C ASP A 76 18.66 11.69 0.07
N LEU A 77 18.81 13.02 0.14
CA LEU A 77 17.95 13.93 -0.62
C LEU A 77 18.30 13.92 -2.12
N PRO A 78 17.35 14.22 -3.03
CA PRO A 78 15.96 14.61 -2.78
C PRO A 78 15.04 13.47 -2.28
N GLY A 79 15.49 12.22 -2.33
CA GLY A 79 14.79 11.07 -1.78
C GLY A 79 13.38 10.91 -2.38
N PRO A 80 12.32 10.74 -1.57
CA PRO A 80 10.95 10.59 -2.06
C PRO A 80 10.43 11.85 -2.78
N TYR A 81 11.10 12.99 -2.63
CA TYR A 81 10.67 14.26 -3.23
C TYR A 81 11.16 14.45 -4.67
N ILE A 82 11.81 13.45 -5.27
CA ILE A 82 12.43 13.52 -6.60
C ILE A 82 11.48 14.04 -7.69
N LYS A 83 10.19 13.73 -7.63
CA LYS A 83 9.18 14.25 -8.57
C LYS A 83 9.17 15.79 -8.62
N TRP A 84 9.23 16.43 -7.46
CA TRP A 84 9.19 17.88 -7.33
C TRP A 84 10.51 18.52 -7.77
N PHE A 85 11.63 17.92 -7.39
CA PHE A 85 12.96 18.38 -7.83
C PHE A 85 13.10 18.25 -9.34
N MET A 86 12.70 17.12 -9.93
CA MET A 86 12.72 16.92 -11.37
C MET A 86 11.87 17.97 -12.11
N ALA A 87 10.67 18.26 -11.60
CA ALA A 87 9.79 19.27 -12.20
C ALA A 87 10.37 20.70 -12.10
N ALA A 88 11.06 21.01 -11.00
CA ALA A 88 11.58 22.36 -10.74
C ALA A 88 12.91 22.63 -11.45
N VAL A 89 13.84 21.67 -11.42
CA VAL A 89 15.23 21.90 -11.86
C VAL A 89 15.66 21.02 -13.04
N GLY A 90 14.87 20.01 -13.40
CA GLY A 90 15.18 19.08 -14.48
C GLY A 90 16.45 18.25 -14.24
N HIS A 91 16.86 17.49 -15.25
CA HIS A 91 18.03 16.62 -15.17
C HIS A 91 19.33 17.39 -14.93
N ASP A 92 19.54 18.50 -15.64
CA ASP A 92 20.75 19.32 -15.50
C ASP A 92 20.82 19.95 -14.12
N GLY A 93 19.69 20.47 -13.62
CA GLY A 93 19.63 21.03 -12.29
C GLY A 93 19.87 19.99 -11.19
N LEU A 94 19.33 18.78 -11.34
CA LEU A 94 19.60 17.66 -10.43
C LEU A 94 21.10 17.32 -10.35
N ASN A 95 21.79 17.28 -11.49
CA ASN A 95 23.24 17.08 -11.51
C ASN A 95 23.99 18.26 -10.88
N ASN A 96 23.55 19.49 -11.14
CA ASN A 96 24.14 20.70 -10.60
C ASN A 96 23.97 20.84 -9.08
N LEU A 97 22.95 20.21 -8.47
CA LEU A 97 22.80 20.17 -6.99
C LEU A 97 24.02 19.56 -6.32
N LEU A 98 24.69 18.62 -6.99
CA LEU A 98 25.88 17.98 -6.47
C LEU A 98 27.17 18.73 -6.78
N ALA A 99 27.15 19.83 -7.56
CA ALA A 99 28.36 20.50 -8.05
C ALA A 99 29.38 20.82 -6.94
N ALA A 100 28.92 21.23 -5.76
CA ALA A 100 29.75 21.60 -4.62
C ALA A 100 30.35 20.41 -3.81
N TYR A 101 29.91 19.18 -4.07
CA TYR A 101 30.29 17.99 -3.30
C TYR A 101 31.25 17.12 -4.10
N GLU A 102 32.29 16.55 -3.50
CA GLU A 102 33.17 15.61 -4.23
C GLU A 102 32.43 14.31 -4.59
N ASP A 103 31.65 13.79 -3.63
CA ASP A 103 30.85 12.59 -3.81
C ASP A 103 29.62 12.87 -4.70
N LYS A 104 29.55 12.15 -5.83
CA LYS A 104 28.43 12.21 -6.79
C LYS A 104 27.59 10.92 -6.78
N SER A 105 27.84 10.02 -5.84
CA SER A 105 27.16 8.74 -5.77
C SER A 105 25.67 8.93 -5.45
N ALA A 106 24.86 8.11 -6.12
CA ALA A 106 23.42 8.18 -6.06
C ALA A 106 22.84 6.77 -6.10
N GLU A 107 21.70 6.59 -5.43
CA GLU A 107 20.94 5.34 -5.42
C GLU A 107 19.51 5.62 -5.83
N ALA A 108 18.99 4.84 -6.79
CA ALA A 108 17.58 4.83 -7.11
C ALA A 108 16.90 3.72 -6.29
N VAL A 109 15.99 4.10 -5.40
CA VAL A 109 15.28 3.18 -4.51
C VAL A 109 13.85 3.05 -5.01
N CYS A 110 13.40 1.81 -5.21
CA CYS A 110 12.01 1.49 -5.52
C CYS A 110 11.42 0.71 -4.33
N THR A 111 10.30 1.20 -3.80
CA THR A 111 9.64 0.63 -2.63
C THR A 111 8.21 0.26 -3.01
N PHE A 112 7.87 -1.02 -2.82
CA PHE A 112 6.51 -1.52 -3.01
C PHE A 112 5.80 -1.65 -1.65
N GLY A 113 4.58 -1.15 -1.58
CA GLY A 113 3.67 -1.37 -0.46
C GLY A 113 2.54 -2.29 -0.88
N TYR A 114 2.30 -3.36 -0.13
CA TYR A 114 1.17 -4.27 -0.35
C TYR A 114 0.28 -4.32 0.89
N CYS A 115 -1.03 -4.33 0.69
CA CYS A 115 -2.03 -4.49 1.74
C CYS A 115 -3.22 -5.30 1.23
N GLU A 116 -3.69 -6.28 2.00
CA GLU A 116 -4.79 -7.17 1.59
C GLU A 116 -6.20 -6.55 1.75
N GLY A 117 -6.33 -5.43 2.47
CA GLY A 117 -7.60 -4.70 2.69
C GLY A 117 -7.68 -4.02 4.06
N TRP A 118 -8.90 -3.63 4.53
CA TRP A 118 -9.06 -2.88 5.81
C TRP A 118 -8.52 -3.61 7.01
N ASP A 119 -8.40 -4.94 6.93
CA ASP A 119 -7.91 -5.72 8.04
C ASP A 119 -6.53 -5.23 8.51
N ALA A 120 -5.64 -4.87 7.59
CA ALA A 120 -4.29 -4.44 7.95
C ALA A 120 -4.20 -2.99 8.47
N VAL A 121 -5.32 -2.28 8.57
CA VAL A 121 -5.37 -0.86 8.95
C VAL A 121 -6.42 -0.57 10.03
N PHE A 122 -7.39 -1.47 10.22
CA PHE A 122 -8.39 -1.41 11.28
C PHE A 122 -7.80 -1.97 12.57
N GLU A 123 -7.42 -1.09 13.48
CA GLU A 123 -6.82 -1.43 14.77
C GLU A 123 -7.86 -1.57 15.87
N TYR A 124 -7.74 -2.63 16.67
CA TYR A 124 -8.50 -2.82 17.89
C TYR A 124 -7.56 -3.36 18.99
N ASN A 125 -7.45 -2.62 20.09
CA ASN A 125 -6.57 -2.93 21.22
C ASN A 125 -5.08 -3.14 20.86
N GLY A 126 -4.50 -2.27 20.03
CA GLY A 126 -3.07 -2.32 19.70
C GLY A 126 -2.67 -3.34 18.65
N LYS A 127 -3.65 -4.01 18.00
CA LYS A 127 -3.43 -4.90 16.85
C LYS A 127 -4.40 -4.56 15.74
N THR A 128 -3.93 -4.61 14.51
CA THR A 128 -4.78 -4.58 13.32
C THR A 128 -5.53 -5.90 13.15
N PHE A 129 -6.70 -5.85 12.51
CA PHE A 129 -7.46 -7.06 12.17
C PHE A 129 -6.68 -8.07 11.31
N ALA A 130 -5.64 -7.66 10.58
CA ALA A 130 -4.74 -8.55 9.85
C ALA A 130 -3.70 -9.22 10.75
N GLU A 131 -3.36 -8.62 11.89
CA GLU A 131 -2.46 -9.21 12.90
C GLU A 131 -3.19 -10.18 13.85
N MET A 132 -4.52 -10.25 13.77
CA MET A 132 -5.34 -11.11 14.61
C MET A 132 -5.54 -12.50 14.01
N GLU A 133 -5.56 -13.51 14.87
CA GLU A 133 -5.99 -14.85 14.47
C GLU A 133 -7.47 -14.84 14.04
N LYS A 134 -7.84 -15.74 13.12
CA LYS A 134 -9.18 -15.74 12.52
C LYS A 134 -10.30 -15.85 13.55
N ALA A 135 -10.09 -16.63 14.62
CA ALA A 135 -11.03 -16.78 15.72
C ALA A 135 -11.15 -15.50 16.57
N GLU A 136 -10.02 -14.86 16.88
CA GLU A 136 -9.94 -13.59 17.62
C GLU A 136 -10.70 -12.49 16.86
N LYS A 137 -10.40 -12.32 15.56
CA LYS A 137 -11.10 -11.38 14.69
C LYS A 137 -12.60 -11.68 14.61
N SER A 138 -12.99 -12.95 14.49
CA SER A 138 -14.40 -13.34 14.39
C SER A 138 -15.18 -13.03 15.67
N ALA A 139 -14.53 -13.04 16.84
CA ALA A 139 -15.19 -12.72 18.10
C ALA A 139 -15.58 -11.23 18.22
N ILE A 140 -14.83 -10.33 17.57
CA ILE A 140 -15.02 -8.88 17.71
C ILE A 140 -15.55 -8.18 16.44
N SER A 141 -15.39 -8.81 15.27
CA SER A 141 -15.81 -8.20 14.01
C SER A 141 -17.34 -8.12 13.91
N HIS A 142 -17.83 -7.05 13.29
CA HIS A 142 -19.26 -6.85 13.01
C HIS A 142 -19.89 -8.08 12.32
N ARG A 143 -19.17 -8.67 11.36
CA ARG A 143 -19.60 -9.87 10.64
C ARG A 143 -19.71 -11.08 11.57
N GLY A 144 -18.72 -11.30 12.42
CA GLY A 144 -18.73 -12.44 13.35
C GLY A 144 -19.83 -12.33 14.40
N ILE A 145 -20.07 -11.13 14.94
CA ILE A 145 -21.16 -10.86 15.88
C ILE A 145 -22.53 -11.11 15.21
N ALA A 146 -22.71 -10.63 13.97
CA ALA A 146 -23.95 -10.85 13.22
C ALA A 146 -24.19 -12.35 12.93
N LEU A 147 -23.16 -13.07 12.52
CA LEU A 147 -23.25 -14.51 12.25
C LEU A 147 -23.53 -15.32 13.52
N LYS A 148 -22.98 -14.92 14.68
CA LYS A 148 -23.28 -15.58 15.95
C LYS A 148 -24.75 -15.43 16.34
N LYS A 149 -25.32 -14.22 16.19
CA LYS A 149 -26.76 -13.98 16.41
C LYS A 149 -27.63 -14.80 15.46
N LEU A 150 -27.22 -14.93 14.19
CA LEU A 150 -27.93 -15.77 13.22
C LEU A 150 -27.90 -17.25 13.61
N GLN A 151 -26.74 -17.74 14.08
CA GLN A 151 -26.60 -19.11 14.57
C GLN A 151 -27.49 -19.37 15.80
N GLU A 152 -27.54 -18.43 16.75
CA GLU A 152 -28.40 -18.50 17.93
C GLU A 152 -29.88 -18.62 17.52
N TRP A 153 -30.33 -17.79 16.58
CA TRP A 153 -31.70 -17.84 16.06
C TRP A 153 -32.06 -19.18 15.41
N PHE A 154 -31.17 -19.75 14.57
CA PHE A 154 -31.40 -21.09 13.99
C PHE A 154 -31.51 -22.18 15.06
N ASN A 155 -30.75 -22.09 16.14
CA ASN A 155 -30.80 -23.07 17.22
C ASN A 155 -32.11 -22.96 18.02
N GLU A 156 -32.59 -21.74 18.25
CA GLU A 156 -33.88 -21.49 18.91
C GLU A 156 -35.04 -22.07 18.08
N GLU A 157 -35.10 -21.78 16.77
CA GLU A 157 -36.15 -22.31 15.89
C GLU A 157 -36.18 -23.84 15.86
N ASN A 158 -35.01 -24.49 15.76
CA ASN A 158 -34.89 -25.95 15.77
C ASN A 158 -35.27 -26.58 17.13
N THR A 159 -35.19 -25.82 18.22
CA THR A 159 -35.61 -26.28 19.55
C THR A 159 -37.12 -26.17 19.74
N THR A 160 -37.77 -25.18 19.11
CA THR A 160 -39.24 -25.01 19.13
C THR A 160 -40.02 -25.94 18.20
N LEU A 161 -39.34 -26.60 17.25
CA LEU A 161 -39.94 -27.54 16.29
C LEU A 161 -39.84 -29.01 16.71
N ASN A 162 -39.21 -29.31 17.85
CA ASN A 162 -39.16 -30.64 18.50
C ASN A 162 -39.97 -30.65 19.79
#